data_AF-T1ATT2-F1
#
_entry.id   AF-T1ATT2-F1
#
_cell.length_a   1.000
_cell.length_b   1.000
_cell.length_c   1.000
_cell.angle_alpha   90.00
_cell.angle_beta   90.00
_cell.angle_gamma   90.00
#
_symmetry.space_group_name_H-M   'P 1'
#
loop_
_entity.id
_entity.type
_entity.pdbx_description
1 polymer ?
#
loop_
_entity_poly.entity_id
_entity_poly.type
_entity_poly.pdbx_seq_one_letter_code
_entity_poly.pdbx_strand_id
1 'polypeptide(L)'
;MVIKDRIADIMFQMMLLRPDEFDVIATPNLNGDYLSDAIAAEVGGMGIAPGANIGDGVAVFEATHGTAPKHAGKNIVNPGSLLFSGVLLLEYLGWQEAAEKSMRPTRRRWLTGS
;
A
#
# COMPACT_ATOMS: atom_id res chain seq x y z
N MET A 1 1.08 -21.43 -8.22
CA MET A 1 1.00 -20.83 -6.88
C MET A 1 1.36 -21.89 -5.85
N VAL A 2 2.30 -21.62 -4.95
CA VAL A 2 2.66 -22.52 -3.83
C VAL A 2 2.24 -21.82 -2.54
N ILE A 3 1.39 -22.47 -1.74
CA ILE A 3 0.95 -21.93 -0.44
C ILE A 3 1.96 -22.35 0.63
N LYS A 4 2.43 -21.39 1.43
CA LYS A 4 3.39 -21.61 2.51
C LYS A 4 2.83 -21.02 3.80
N ASP A 5 2.46 -21.88 4.74
CA ASP A 5 2.06 -21.44 6.07
C ASP A 5 3.27 -21.14 6.95
N ARG A 6 3.16 -20.08 7.75
CA ARG A 6 4.21 -19.57 8.62
C ARG A 6 3.58 -18.94 9.86
N ILE A 7 4.24 -19.11 11.00
CA ILE A 7 3.84 -18.45 12.25
C ILE A 7 4.14 -16.94 12.19
N ALA A 8 3.38 -16.14 12.93
CA ALA A 8 3.37 -14.69 12.73
C ALA A 8 4.70 -14.00 13.09
N ASP A 9 5.42 -14.53 14.07
CA ASP A 9 6.74 -14.09 14.50
C ASP A 9 7.82 -14.35 13.45
N ILE A 10 7.86 -15.56 12.86
CA ILE A 10 8.82 -15.86 11.78
C ILE A 10 8.49 -15.05 10.52
N MET A 11 7.21 -14.80 10.24
CA MET A 11 6.81 -13.91 9.13
C MET A 11 7.31 -12.49 9.34
N PHE A 12 7.16 -11.95 10.55
CA PHE A 12 7.66 -10.61 10.89
C PHE A 12 9.18 -10.51 10.74
N GLN A 13 9.93 -11.55 11.11
CA GLN A 13 11.38 -11.58 10.89
C GLN A 13 11.73 -11.70 9.40
N MET A 14 11.05 -12.57 8.65
CA MET A 14 11.38 -12.81 7.25
C MET A 14 11.01 -11.65 6.34
N MET A 15 9.92 -10.92 6.59
CA MET A 15 9.58 -9.75 5.76
C MET A 15 10.65 -8.67 5.85
N LEU A 16 11.32 -8.51 7.00
CA LEU A 16 12.38 -7.51 7.20
C LEU A 16 13.73 -7.94 6.60
N LEU A 17 13.99 -9.24 6.54
CA LEU A 17 15.29 -9.77 6.12
C LEU A 17 15.30 -10.28 4.67
N ARG A 18 14.12 -10.71 4.19
CA ARG A 18 13.91 -11.43 2.92
C ARG A 18 12.55 -11.06 2.30
N PRO A 19 12.21 -9.77 2.14
CA PRO A 19 10.91 -9.34 1.61
C PRO A 19 10.62 -9.88 0.20
N ASP A 20 11.67 -10.12 -0.58
CA ASP A 20 11.62 -10.64 -1.96
C ASP A 20 11.18 -12.10 -2.08
N GLU A 21 11.03 -12.82 -0.95
CA GLU A 21 10.48 -14.18 -0.95
C GLU A 21 8.94 -14.23 -0.95
N PHE A 22 8.27 -13.08 -0.86
CA PHE A 22 6.82 -12.98 -0.68
C PHE A 22 6.15 -12.22 -1.83
N ASP A 23 5.10 -12.81 -2.38
CA ASP A 23 4.24 -12.17 -3.39
C ASP A 23 2.92 -11.65 -2.76
N VAL A 24 2.21 -12.53 -2.06
CA VAL A 24 0.92 -12.25 -1.41
C VAL A 24 0.93 -12.86 -0.01
N ILE A 25 0.58 -12.04 0.98
CA ILE A 25 0.47 -12.46 2.39
C ILE A 25 -0.98 -12.35 2.81
N ALA A 26 -1.59 -13.48 3.16
CA ALA A 26 -2.92 -13.52 3.75
C ALA A 26 -2.80 -13.76 5.25
N THR A 27 -3.55 -12.99 6.05
CA THR A 27 -3.35 -12.95 7.50
C THR A 27 -4.66 -12.55 8.22
N PRO A 28 -4.90 -13.02 9.46
CA PRO A 28 -5.96 -12.49 10.32
C PRO A 28 -5.81 -10.99 10.56
N ASN A 29 -6.91 -10.32 10.94
CA ASN A 29 -7.00 -8.86 11.09
C ASN A 29 -5.79 -8.24 11.83
N LEU A 30 -5.58 -8.60 13.11
CA LEU A 30 -4.51 -8.02 13.92
C LEU A 30 -3.11 -8.27 13.35
N ASN A 31 -2.86 -9.46 12.80
CA ASN A 31 -1.58 -9.77 12.19
C ASN A 31 -1.36 -8.96 10.91
N GLY A 32 -2.42 -8.73 10.13
CA GLY A 32 -2.36 -7.90 8.93
C GLY A 32 -1.99 -6.46 9.26
N ASP A 33 -2.65 -5.89 10.27
CA ASP A 33 -2.48 -4.50 10.71
C ASP A 33 -1.00 -4.14 10.97
N TYR A 34 -0.35 -4.84 11.92
CA TYR A 34 1.04 -4.52 12.25
C TYR A 34 2.05 -4.96 11.18
N LEU A 35 1.76 -6.02 10.41
CA LEU A 35 2.64 -6.45 9.30
C LEU A 35 2.63 -5.40 8.17
N SER A 36 1.45 -4.90 7.78
CA SER A 36 1.33 -3.88 6.74
C SER A 36 1.99 -2.57 7.13
N ASP A 37 1.89 -2.15 8.39
CA ASP A 37 2.54 -0.94 8.89
C ASP A 37 4.07 -1.05 8.86
N ALA A 38 4.60 -2.19 9.28
CA ALA A 38 6.05 -2.42 9.27
C ALA A 38 6.62 -2.45 7.84
N ILE A 39 5.93 -3.12 6.90
CA ILE A 39 6.33 -3.13 5.48
C ILE A 39 6.23 -1.74 4.87
N ALA A 40 5.15 -0.99 5.17
CA ALA A 40 5.00 0.39 4.73
C ALA A 40 6.16 1.26 5.22
N ALA A 41 6.57 1.11 6.49
CA ALA A 41 7.71 1.82 7.05
C ALA A 41 9.04 1.50 6.32
N GLU A 42 9.25 0.24 5.93
CA GLU A 42 10.45 -0.21 5.22
C GLU A 42 10.61 0.44 3.85
N VAL A 43 9.50 0.71 3.14
CA VAL A 43 9.53 1.21 1.76
C VAL A 43 9.39 2.74 1.62
N GLY A 44 9.26 3.48 2.72
CA GLY A 44 9.14 4.95 2.70
C GLY A 44 8.03 5.55 3.56
N GLY A 45 7.34 4.73 4.34
CA GLY A 45 6.33 5.13 5.32
C GLY A 45 4.89 5.08 4.81
N MET A 46 3.94 5.25 5.74
CA MET A 46 2.50 5.21 5.47
C MET A 46 2.01 6.25 4.45
N GLY A 47 2.78 7.32 4.20
CA GLY A 47 2.44 8.35 3.22
C GLY A 47 2.38 7.85 1.77
N ILE A 48 2.89 6.64 1.50
CA ILE A 48 2.92 6.02 0.17
C ILE A 48 2.25 4.64 0.10
N ALA A 49 1.78 4.09 1.23
CA ALA A 49 1.11 2.79 1.22
C ALA A 49 -0.35 2.97 0.77
N PRO A 50 -0.83 2.31 -0.29
CA PRO A 50 -2.23 2.37 -0.71
C PRO A 50 -3.12 1.43 0.12
N GLY A 51 -4.42 1.73 0.20
CA GLY A 51 -5.40 0.94 0.94
C GLY A 51 -6.65 0.64 0.12
N ALA A 52 -7.18 -0.58 0.29
CA ALA A 52 -8.43 -1.03 -0.31
C ALA A 52 -9.17 -1.98 0.63
N ASN A 53 -10.45 -1.70 0.88
CA ASN A 53 -11.38 -2.56 1.60
C ASN A 53 -12.43 -3.04 0.60
N ILE A 54 -12.39 -4.33 0.26
CA ILE A 54 -13.22 -4.91 -0.80
C ILE A 54 -14.17 -5.94 -0.17
N GLY A 55 -15.48 -5.74 -0.36
CA GLY A 55 -16.52 -6.69 -0.02
C GLY A 55 -17.39 -7.04 -1.24
N ASP A 56 -18.36 -7.92 -1.05
CA ASP A 56 -19.12 -8.52 -2.16
C ASP A 56 -19.96 -7.51 -2.99
N GLY A 57 -20.32 -6.35 -2.42
CA GLY A 57 -21.12 -5.34 -3.11
C GLY A 57 -20.53 -3.93 -3.14
N VAL A 58 -19.49 -3.66 -2.34
CA VAL A 58 -18.87 -2.34 -2.20
C VAL A 58 -17.37 -2.51 -2.03
N ALA A 59 -16.61 -1.65 -2.70
CA ALA A 59 -15.18 -1.49 -2.50
C ALA A 59 -14.88 -0.04 -2.12
N VAL A 60 -14.06 0.16 -1.09
CA VAL A 60 -13.61 1.46 -0.61
C VAL A 60 -12.09 1.53 -0.75
N PHE A 61 -11.60 2.54 -1.43
CA PHE A 61 -10.17 2.78 -1.62
C PHE A 61 -9.79 4.05 -0.87
N GLU A 62 -8.84 3.95 0.04
CA GLU A 62 -8.52 5.01 0.99
C GLU A 62 -7.03 5.07 1.29
N ALA A 63 -6.58 6.26 1.70
CA ALA A 63 -5.23 6.39 2.22
C ALA A 63 -5.10 5.59 3.52
N THR A 64 -4.01 4.81 3.66
CA THR A 64 -3.77 4.02 4.89
C THR A 64 -3.36 4.89 6.07
N HIS A 65 -2.81 6.07 5.80
CA HIS A 65 -2.45 7.01 6.85
C HIS A 65 -3.69 7.70 7.45
N GLY A 66 -3.61 8.01 8.74
CA GLY A 66 -4.63 8.82 9.42
C GLY A 66 -4.70 10.27 8.94
N THR A 67 -5.60 11.04 9.56
CA THR A 67 -5.94 12.42 9.16
C THR A 67 -4.85 13.48 9.42
N ALA A 68 -3.78 13.12 10.12
CA ALA A 68 -2.66 13.99 10.50
C ALA A 68 -3.07 15.45 10.88
N PRO A 69 -3.91 15.67 11.91
CA PRO A 69 -4.56 16.97 12.16
C PRO A 69 -3.58 18.15 12.32
N LYS A 70 -2.41 17.91 12.90
CA LYS A 70 -1.32 18.89 13.06
C LYS A 70 -0.79 19.47 11.75
N HIS A 71 -1.06 18.81 10.62
CA HIS A 71 -0.62 19.20 9.28
C HIS A 71 -1.76 19.63 8.35
N ALA A 72 -3.01 19.61 8.84
CA ALA A 72 -4.18 20.06 8.08
C ALA A 72 -4.05 21.54 7.67
N GLY A 73 -4.44 21.86 6.43
CA GLY A 73 -4.38 23.22 5.88
C GLY A 73 -2.99 23.75 5.55
N LYS A 74 -1.92 22.96 5.79
CA LYS A 74 -0.54 23.41 5.55
C LYS A 74 0.01 23.04 4.18
N ASN A 75 -0.69 22.18 3.43
CA ASN A 75 -0.27 21.70 2.10
C ASN A 75 1.16 21.09 2.08
N ILE A 76 1.53 20.35 3.14
CA ILE A 76 2.87 19.75 3.31
C ILE A 76 2.87 18.22 3.37
N VAL A 77 1.70 17.57 3.31
CA VAL A 77 1.57 16.11 3.44
C VAL A 77 1.72 15.47 2.06
N ASN A 78 2.38 14.31 2.00
CA ASN A 78 2.50 13.52 0.78
C ASN A 78 1.13 12.95 0.37
N PRO A 79 0.61 13.26 -0.84
CA PRO A 79 -0.66 12.72 -1.32
C PRO A 79 -0.54 11.30 -1.92
N GLY A 80 0.65 10.69 -1.88
CA GLY A 80 1.00 9.45 -2.58
C GLY A 80 0.07 8.28 -2.25
N SER A 81 -0.17 8.01 -0.97
CA SER A 81 -1.07 6.94 -0.50
C SER A 81 -2.46 7.05 -1.13
N LEU A 82 -3.05 8.26 -1.16
CA LEU A 82 -4.36 8.49 -1.77
C LEU A 82 -4.32 8.32 -3.30
N LEU A 83 -3.27 8.83 -3.96
CA LEU A 83 -3.09 8.67 -5.40
C LEU A 83 -3.00 7.19 -5.79
N PHE A 84 -2.19 6.41 -5.07
CA PHE A 84 -2.01 4.99 -5.32
C PHE A 84 -3.27 4.18 -4.99
N SER A 85 -4.04 4.57 -3.98
CA SER A 85 -5.35 3.98 -3.70
C SER A 85 -6.34 4.26 -4.84
N GLY A 86 -6.26 5.45 -5.45
CA GLY A 86 -6.98 5.76 -6.69
C GLY A 86 -6.53 4.89 -7.89
N VAL A 87 -5.24 4.55 -7.99
CA VAL A 87 -4.74 3.60 -8.99
C VAL A 87 -5.33 2.20 -8.75
N LEU A 88 -5.35 1.72 -7.51
CA LEU A 88 -6.00 0.44 -7.15
C LEU A 88 -7.48 0.42 -7.53
N LEU A 89 -8.20 1.53 -7.34
CA LEU A 89 -9.59 1.66 -7.79
C LEU A 89 -9.71 1.49 -9.31
N LEU A 90 -8.85 2.17 -10.09
CA LEU A 90 -8.87 2.07 -11.55
C LEU A 90 -8.59 0.64 -12.00
N GLU A 91 -7.64 -0.05 -11.36
CA GLU A 91 -7.34 -1.45 -11.62
C GLU A 91 -8.53 -2.36 -11.28
N TYR A 92 -9.19 -2.14 -10.14
CA TYR A 92 -10.39 -2.86 -9.71
C TYR A 92 -11.56 -2.69 -10.69
N LEU A 93 -11.72 -1.52 -11.28
CA LEU A 93 -12.73 -1.24 -12.32
C LEU A 93 -12.35 -1.81 -13.70
N GLY A 94 -11.17 -2.40 -13.86
CA GLY A 94 -10.64 -2.90 -15.13
C GLY A 94 -10.09 -1.81 -16.06
N TRP A 95 -9.92 -0.58 -15.57
CA TRP A 95 -9.44 0.58 -16.34
C TRP A 95 -7.90 0.66 -16.36
N GLN A 96 -7.28 -0.41 -16.84
CA GLN A 96 -5.82 -0.62 -16.79
C GLN A 96 -5.03 0.51 -17.49
N GLU A 97 -5.51 1.01 -18.63
CA GLU A 97 -4.86 2.11 -19.34
C GLU A 97 -4.86 3.40 -18.50
N ALA A 98 -5.95 3.68 -17.78
CA ALA A 98 -6.05 4.86 -16.92
C ALA A 98 -5.15 4.73 -15.68
N ALA A 99 -5.11 3.53 -15.08
CA ALA A 99 -4.20 3.21 -13.98
C ALA A 99 -2.73 3.42 -14.39
N GLU A 100 -2.33 2.89 -15.55
CA GLU A 100 -0.96 3.01 -16.05
C GLU A 100 -0.57 4.46 -16.37
N LYS A 101 -1.47 5.21 -17.03
CA LYS A 101 -1.27 6.64 -17.31
C LYS A 101 -1.11 7.45 -16.03
N SER A 102 -1.86 7.13 -14.98
CA SER A 102 -1.78 7.80 -13.68
C SER A 102 -0.47 7.48 -12.96
N MET A 103 0.04 6.26 -13.10
CA MET A 103 1.26 5.81 -12.43
C MET A 103 2.56 6.23 -13.13
N ARG A 104 2.52 6.48 -14.45
CA ARG A 104 3.72 6.82 -15.25
C ARG A 104 4.46 8.09 -14.79
N PRO A 105 3.80 9.23 -14.54
CA PRO A 105 4.47 10.43 -14.02
C PRO A 105 5.11 10.18 -12.65
N THR A 106 4.38 9.46 -11.79
CA THR A 106 4.83 9.11 -10.44
C THR A 106 6.11 8.28 -10.52
N ARG A 107 6.12 7.17 -11.25
CA ARG A 107 7.32 6.33 -11.46
C ARG A 107 8.51 7.12 -11.98
N ARG A 108 8.29 8.01 -12.94
CA ARG A 108 9.35 8.88 -13.47
C ARG A 108 9.96 9.73 -12.36
N ARG A 109 9.12 10.37 -11.55
CA ARG A 109 9.55 11.21 -10.42
C ARG A 109 10.41 10.46 -9.41
N TRP A 110 10.03 9.25 -9.03
CA TRP A 110 10.78 8.43 -8.08
C TRP A 110 12.13 7.97 -8.61
N LEU A 111 12.22 7.66 -9.91
CA LEU A 111 13.48 7.25 -10.54
C LEU A 111 14.44 8.44 -10.79
N THR A 112 13.92 9.65 -10.97
CA THR A 112 14.73 10.85 -11.29
C THR A 112 14.99 11.76 -10.10
N GLY A 113 14.30 11.57 -8.96
CA GLY A 113 14.45 12.38 -7.76
C GLY A 113 14.05 13.86 -7.92
N SER A 114 13.25 14.18 -8.95
CA SER A 114 12.87 15.56 -9.34
C SER A 114 11.51 16.01 -8.82
#